data_AF-A0A0D2SA71-F1
#
_entry.id   AF-A0A0D2SA71-F1
#
_cell.length_a   1.000
_cell.length_b   1.000
_cell.length_c   1.000
_cell.angle_alpha   90.00
_cell.angle_beta   90.00
_cell.angle_gamma   90.00
#
_symmetry.space_group_name_H-M   'P 1'
#
loop_
_entity.id
_entity.type
_entity.pdbx_description
1 polymer ?
#
loop_
_entity_poly.entity_id
_entity_poly.type
_entity_poly.pdbx_seq_one_letter_code
_entity_poly.pdbx_strand_id
1 'polypeptide(L)'
;MGRGRVELKRIENKINRQVTFAKRRNGLLKKAYELSVLCDAEVALIVFSNRGKLYEFCSSPSMTKTLEKYQKCSYSTLDNSRSISETQNSYQEYLKLKARVEVLQRSQRNLLGEDLGPLDSKELDQLEHQLEASLKQIRSTKVQAMLDQLHDLHNREKLLVDANKSLRRKLEELSTQVPQGLAWDNIGGPSIPPYNRLTAAQSEAFFHPPGANCSSQIGYSNDVVSDEMNGAVHSQNVNGYFPGWML
;
A
#
# COMPACT_ATOMS: atom_id res chain seq x y z
N MET A 1 57.08 31.64 -18.82
CA MET A 1 56.13 32.77 -18.75
C MET A 1 55.15 32.53 -17.61
N GLY A 2 55.39 33.09 -16.43
CA GLY A 2 54.50 32.95 -15.28
C GLY A 2 53.32 33.91 -15.42
N ARG A 3 52.10 33.38 -15.52
CA ARG A 3 50.86 34.17 -15.35
C ARG A 3 50.84 34.73 -13.91
N GLY A 4 50.39 35.97 -13.77
CA GLY A 4 50.35 36.72 -12.50
C GLY A 4 49.60 36.01 -11.37
N ARG A 5 49.72 36.57 -10.16
CA ARG A 5 49.12 36.02 -8.93
C ARG A 5 47.59 35.91 -9.09
N VAL A 6 47.05 34.74 -8.74
CA VAL A 6 45.61 34.45 -8.81
C VAL A 6 45.06 34.38 -7.38
N GLU A 7 43.88 34.97 -7.15
CA GLU A 7 43.17 34.91 -5.87
C GLU A 7 42.69 33.48 -5.54
N LEU A 8 42.70 33.10 -4.26
CA LEU A 8 42.16 31.81 -3.78
C LEU A 8 40.64 31.87 -3.63
N LYS A 9 39.95 31.93 -4.76
CA LYS A 9 38.48 31.83 -4.86
C LYS A 9 38.06 30.88 -5.99
N ARG A 10 36.80 30.47 -5.99
CA ARG A 10 36.24 29.64 -7.06
C ARG A 10 36.39 30.36 -8.41
N ILE A 11 36.93 29.65 -9.41
CA ILE A 11 37.03 30.17 -10.77
C ILE A 11 35.66 30.02 -11.44
N GLU A 12 35.01 31.13 -11.80
CA GLU A 12 33.66 31.10 -12.37
C GLU A 12 33.63 30.56 -13.80
N ASN A 13 34.55 31.01 -14.65
CA ASN A 13 34.66 30.55 -16.02
C ASN A 13 34.93 29.03 -16.09
N LYS A 14 33.99 28.28 -16.69
CA LYS A 14 34.02 26.81 -16.78
C LYS A 14 35.26 26.28 -17.49
N ILE A 15 35.69 26.92 -18.59
CA ILE A 15 36.86 26.48 -19.39
C ILE A 15 38.14 26.68 -18.58
N ASN A 16 38.32 27.87 -18.01
CA ASN A 16 39.49 28.17 -17.18
C ASN A 16 39.54 27.27 -15.94
N ARG A 17 38.39 26.99 -15.32
CA ARG A 17 38.28 26.07 -14.18
C ARG A 17 38.69 24.65 -14.57
N GLN A 18 38.24 24.14 -15.72
CA GLN A 18 38.59 22.79 -16.20
C GLN A 18 40.09 22.65 -16.47
N VAL A 19 40.68 23.61 -17.20
CA VAL A 19 42.12 23.62 -17.51
C VAL A 19 42.95 23.76 -16.23
N THR A 20 42.52 24.64 -15.32
CA THR A 20 43.21 24.84 -14.04
C THR A 20 43.12 23.60 -13.15
N PHE A 21 41.95 22.96 -13.08
CA PHE A 21 41.76 21.71 -12.35
C PHE A 21 42.71 20.63 -12.86
N ALA A 22 42.77 20.40 -14.18
CA ALA A 22 43.66 19.40 -14.76
C ALA A 22 45.13 19.66 -14.41
N LYS A 23 45.59 20.92 -14.54
CA LYS A 23 46.97 21.31 -14.23
C LYS A 23 47.28 21.20 -12.73
N ARG A 24 46.42 21.76 -11.86
CA ARG A 24 46.64 21.76 -10.41
C ARG A 24 46.51 20.37 -9.80
N ARG A 25 45.55 19.55 -10.25
CA ARG A 25 45.43 18.14 -9.84
C ARG A 25 46.71 17.39 -10.19
N ASN A 26 47.21 17.50 -11.42
CA ASN A 26 48.46 16.84 -11.81
C ASN A 26 49.67 17.36 -11.01
N GLY A 27 49.73 18.67 -10.75
CA GLY A 27 50.78 19.25 -9.89
C GLY A 27 50.71 18.74 -8.45
N LEU A 28 49.52 18.60 -7.89
CA LEU A 28 49.30 18.07 -6.54
C LEU A 28 49.68 16.59 -6.44
N LEU A 29 49.32 15.79 -7.45
CA LEU A 29 49.71 14.38 -7.56
C LEU A 29 51.24 14.22 -7.59
N LYS A 30 51.94 15.06 -8.37
CA LYS A 30 53.41 15.06 -8.41
C LYS A 30 54.03 15.39 -7.05
N LYS A 31 53.50 16.40 -6.35
CA LYS A 31 53.97 16.75 -5.01
C LYS A 31 53.71 15.66 -3.97
N ALA A 32 52.55 15.00 -4.04
CA ALA A 32 52.23 13.88 -3.17
C ALA A 32 53.19 12.70 -3.39
N TYR A 33 53.52 12.42 -4.66
CA TYR A 33 54.53 11.43 -5.02
C TYR A 33 55.92 11.80 -4.50
N GLU A 34 56.39 13.03 -4.75
CA GLU A 34 57.68 13.53 -4.25
C GLU A 34 57.77 13.39 -2.73
N LEU A 35 56.73 13.78 -1.99
CA LEU A 35 56.68 13.65 -0.53
C LEU A 35 56.78 12.17 -0.08
N SER A 36 56.04 11.29 -0.74
CA SER A 36 56.06 9.85 -0.40
C SER A 36 57.44 9.23 -0.58
N VAL A 37 58.17 9.62 -1.63
CA VAL A 37 59.50 9.09 -1.94
C VAL A 37 60.58 9.73 -1.07
N LEU A 38 60.54 11.06 -0.90
CA LEU A 38 61.60 11.80 -0.19
C LEU A 38 61.58 11.55 1.33
N CYS A 39 60.41 11.29 1.90
CA CYS A 39 60.22 11.14 3.35
C CYS A 39 59.80 9.74 3.78
N ASP A 40 59.77 8.76 2.86
CA ASP A 40 59.23 7.41 3.08
C ASP A 40 57.84 7.44 3.76
N ALA A 41 57.01 8.36 3.30
CA ALA A 41 55.70 8.62 3.87
C ALA A 41 54.60 7.91 3.06
N GLU A 42 53.67 7.26 3.73
CA GLU A 42 52.46 6.75 3.09
C GLU A 42 51.49 7.89 2.82
N VAL A 43 51.21 8.15 1.54
CA VAL A 43 50.38 9.28 1.10
C VAL A 43 49.25 8.76 0.21
N ALA A 44 48.01 9.13 0.56
CA ALA A 44 46.84 8.92 -0.27
C ALA A 44 46.15 10.25 -0.58
N LEU A 45 45.69 10.42 -1.81
CA LEU A 45 44.97 11.60 -2.29
C LEU A 45 43.74 11.16 -3.08
N ILE A 46 42.59 11.71 -2.72
CA ILE A 46 41.31 11.48 -3.40
C ILE A 46 40.75 12.84 -3.83
N VAL A 47 40.41 12.98 -5.12
CA VAL A 47 39.87 14.20 -5.70
C VAL A 47 38.63 13.89 -6.54
N PHE A 48 37.49 14.44 -6.14
CA PHE A 48 36.28 14.42 -6.96
C PHE A 48 36.17 15.71 -7.76
N SER A 49 35.96 15.58 -9.07
CA SER A 49 35.57 16.72 -9.89
C SER A 49 34.13 17.15 -9.60
N ASN A 50 33.75 18.36 -10.02
CA ASN A 50 32.37 18.84 -9.93
C ASN A 50 31.35 18.01 -10.73
N ARG A 51 31.81 17.09 -11.60
CA ARG A 51 30.98 16.14 -12.34
C ARG A 51 30.93 14.75 -11.68
N GLY A 52 31.48 14.61 -10.47
CA GLY A 52 31.54 13.33 -9.74
C GLY A 52 32.66 12.38 -10.19
N LYS A 53 33.45 12.72 -11.23
CA LYS A 53 34.58 11.88 -11.65
C LYS A 53 35.66 11.83 -10.58
N LEU A 54 36.02 10.61 -10.16
CA LEU A 54 37.08 10.30 -9.20
C LEU A 54 38.46 10.36 -9.86
N TYR A 55 39.40 10.96 -9.15
CA TYR A 55 40.84 10.90 -9.43
C TYR A 55 41.55 10.59 -8.13
N GLU A 56 42.36 9.54 -8.13
CA GLU A 56 43.02 9.06 -6.92
C GLU A 56 44.51 8.80 -7.15
N PHE A 57 45.25 8.86 -6.07
CA PHE A 57 46.66 8.47 -6.01
C PHE A 57 46.97 7.91 -4.64
N CYS A 58 47.71 6.80 -4.64
CA CYS A 58 48.21 6.15 -3.44
C CYS A 58 49.68 5.82 -3.68
N SER A 59 50.56 6.10 -2.70
CA SER A 59 51.95 5.63 -2.76
C SER A 59 52.07 4.13 -2.48
N SER A 60 51.09 3.55 -1.77
CA SER A 60 50.96 2.12 -1.50
C SER A 60 50.24 1.40 -2.66
N PRO A 61 50.50 0.10 -2.90
CA PRO A 61 49.85 -0.67 -3.96
C PRO A 61 48.32 -0.80 -3.81
N SER A 62 47.73 -0.43 -2.67
CA SER A 62 46.30 -0.51 -2.44
C SER A 62 45.79 0.69 -1.65
N MET A 63 44.97 1.52 -2.31
CA MET A 63 44.23 2.62 -1.66
C MET A 63 43.40 2.11 -0.48
N THR A 64 42.77 0.94 -0.62
CA THR A 64 41.97 0.33 0.45
C THR A 64 42.79 0.11 1.71
N LYS A 65 44.03 -0.37 1.61
CA LYS A 65 44.90 -0.59 2.77
C LYS A 65 45.27 0.72 3.48
N THR A 66 45.57 1.78 2.72
CA THR A 66 45.87 3.10 3.30
C THR A 66 44.63 3.69 3.98
N LEU A 67 43.44 3.52 3.38
CA LEU A 67 42.18 3.93 4.00
C LEU A 67 41.87 3.13 5.26
N GLU A 68 42.09 1.81 5.27
CA GLU A 68 41.95 0.98 6.48
C GLU A 68 42.93 1.41 7.57
N LYS A 69 44.18 1.75 7.22
CA LYS A 69 45.17 2.25 8.18
C LYS A 69 44.77 3.62 8.73
N TYR A 70 44.29 4.52 7.87
CA TYR A 70 43.70 5.79 8.31
C TYR A 70 42.50 5.55 9.24
N GLN A 71 41.62 4.59 8.91
CA GLN A 71 40.51 4.22 9.78
C GLN A 71 40.99 3.66 11.13
N LYS A 72 42.04 2.84 11.17
CA LYS A 72 42.57 2.36 12.45
C LYS A 72 43.15 3.51 13.27
N CYS A 73 43.97 4.38 12.67
CA CYS A 73 44.66 5.45 13.39
C CYS A 73 43.77 6.66 13.73
N SER A 74 42.84 7.04 12.85
CA SER A 74 41.90 8.14 13.09
C SER A 74 40.80 7.74 14.06
N TYR A 75 40.46 6.46 14.16
CA TYR A 75 39.39 6.00 15.04
C TYR A 75 39.89 5.52 16.41
N SER A 76 41.15 5.07 16.53
CA SER A 76 41.79 4.92 17.85
C SER A 76 41.99 6.26 18.60
N THR A 77 41.93 7.40 17.91
CA THR A 77 41.95 8.74 18.55
C THR A 77 40.55 9.34 18.72
N LEU A 78 39.52 8.82 18.02
CA LEU A 78 38.10 9.19 18.15
C LEU A 78 37.33 8.19 19.04
N ASP A 79 38.02 7.48 19.93
CA ASP A 79 37.49 6.44 20.80
C ASP A 79 36.66 6.97 21.98
N ASN A 80 35.87 8.03 21.77
CA ASN A 80 35.05 8.60 22.85
C ASN A 80 33.63 9.01 22.44
N SER A 81 32.95 8.12 21.70
CA SER A 81 31.48 8.07 21.53
C SER A 81 30.90 8.84 20.33
N ARG A 82 30.41 8.11 19.30
CA ARG A 82 29.04 8.24 18.75
C ARG A 82 28.81 7.51 17.41
N SER A 83 29.64 7.67 16.37
CA SER A 83 29.20 7.31 15.00
C SER A 83 29.42 5.86 14.54
N ILE A 84 30.47 5.16 14.98
CA ILE A 84 30.68 3.73 14.62
C ILE A 84 29.66 2.84 15.34
N SER A 85 29.38 3.14 16.62
CA SER A 85 28.36 2.44 17.38
C SER A 85 27.01 2.53 16.68
N GLU A 86 26.59 3.71 16.21
CA GLU A 86 25.29 3.87 15.54
C GLU A 86 25.15 3.09 14.22
N THR A 87 26.18 3.02 13.37
CA THR A 87 26.08 2.28 12.09
C THR A 87 26.14 0.77 12.29
N GLN A 88 27.02 0.29 13.19
CA GLN A 88 27.13 -1.12 13.53
C GLN A 88 25.89 -1.61 14.30
N ASN A 89 25.38 -0.78 15.22
CA ASN A 89 24.13 -1.02 15.93
C ASN A 89 22.94 -1.00 14.96
N SER A 90 22.88 -0.06 14.01
CA SER A 90 21.85 -0.02 12.97
C SER A 90 21.81 -1.29 12.11
N TYR A 91 22.98 -1.78 11.67
CA TYR A 91 23.06 -3.05 10.94
C TYR A 91 22.66 -4.26 11.81
N GLN A 92 23.03 -4.26 13.08
CA GLN A 92 22.63 -5.30 14.03
C GLN A 92 21.11 -5.28 14.30
N GLU A 93 20.51 -4.11 14.45
CA GLU A 93 19.06 -3.94 14.58
C GLU A 93 18.33 -4.36 13.30
N TYR A 94 18.89 -4.05 12.13
CA TYR A 94 18.38 -4.56 10.85
C TYR A 94 18.38 -6.10 10.80
N LEU A 95 19.47 -6.76 11.23
CA LEU A 95 19.53 -8.22 11.28
C LEU A 95 18.52 -8.81 12.26
N LYS A 96 18.35 -8.20 13.44
CA LYS A 96 17.31 -8.61 14.41
C LYS A 96 15.91 -8.46 13.82
N LEU A 97 15.64 -7.34 13.15
CA LEU A 97 14.35 -7.09 12.51
C LEU A 97 14.10 -8.08 11.38
N LYS A 98 15.10 -8.34 10.53
CA LYS A 98 15.01 -9.32 9.45
C LYS A 98 14.69 -10.71 9.98
N ALA A 99 15.37 -11.16 11.04
CA ALA A 99 15.06 -12.44 11.67
C ALA A 99 13.62 -12.50 12.21
N ARG A 100 13.12 -11.41 12.83
CA ARG A 100 11.71 -11.33 13.26
C ARG A 100 10.74 -11.41 12.10
N VAL A 101 11.02 -10.72 10.99
CA VAL A 101 10.18 -10.76 9.78
C VAL A 101 10.15 -12.16 9.21
N GLU A 102 11.27 -12.86 9.14
CA GLU A 102 11.34 -14.25 8.64
C GLU A 102 10.52 -15.20 9.51
N VAL A 103 10.57 -15.04 10.85
CA VAL A 103 9.74 -15.82 11.78
C VAL A 103 8.25 -15.51 11.58
N LEU A 104 7.87 -14.24 11.45
CA LEU A 104 6.48 -13.84 11.20
C LEU A 104 5.96 -14.36 9.86
N GLN A 105 6.76 -14.27 8.80
CA GLN A 105 6.41 -14.80 7.48
C GLN A 105 6.27 -16.33 7.50
N ARG A 106 7.13 -17.03 8.24
CA ARG A 106 6.98 -18.48 8.45
C ARG A 106 5.70 -18.79 9.22
N SER A 107 5.42 -18.07 10.30
CA SER A 107 4.18 -18.24 11.07
C SER A 107 2.93 -17.97 10.22
N GLN A 108 2.95 -16.95 9.36
CA GLN A 108 1.85 -16.69 8.41
C GLN A 108 1.62 -17.86 7.45
N ARG A 109 2.70 -18.40 6.85
CA ARG A 109 2.60 -19.59 5.98
C ARG A 109 1.99 -20.78 6.71
N ASN A 110 2.45 -21.05 7.94
CA ASN A 110 1.88 -22.10 8.76
C ASN A 110 0.37 -21.89 9.00
N LEU A 111 -0.06 -20.66 9.34
CA LEU A 111 -1.48 -20.32 9.52
C LEU A 111 -2.30 -20.49 8.23
N LEU A 112 -1.67 -20.41 7.06
CA LEU A 112 -2.28 -20.68 5.75
C LEU A 112 -2.23 -22.18 5.38
N GLY A 113 -1.65 -23.03 6.21
CA GLY A 113 -1.48 -24.46 5.96
C GLY A 113 -0.28 -24.82 5.08
N GLU A 114 0.63 -23.88 4.86
CA GLU A 114 1.87 -24.07 4.08
C GLU A 114 3.05 -24.41 5.01
N ASP A 115 4.07 -25.10 4.47
CA ASP A 115 5.35 -25.39 5.14
C ASP A 115 5.24 -25.98 6.56
N LEU A 116 4.27 -26.87 6.78
CA LEU A 116 4.01 -27.51 8.09
C LEU A 116 5.02 -28.61 8.46
N GLY A 117 5.83 -29.10 7.51
CA GLY A 117 6.77 -30.20 7.71
C GLY A 117 7.78 -30.06 8.86
N PRO A 118 8.27 -28.84 9.19
CA PRO A 118 9.17 -28.64 10.34
C PRO A 118 8.50 -28.61 11.71
N LEU A 119 7.16 -28.58 11.79
CA LEU A 119 6.44 -28.49 13.07
C LEU A 119 6.32 -29.87 13.70
N ASP A 120 6.43 -29.94 15.02
CA ASP A 120 6.11 -31.15 15.76
C ASP A 120 4.59 -31.32 15.95
N SER A 121 4.16 -32.48 16.45
CA SER A 121 2.73 -32.78 16.63
C SER A 121 2.04 -31.83 17.61
N LYS A 122 2.74 -31.34 18.64
CA LYS A 122 2.15 -30.44 19.64
C LYS A 122 1.99 -29.03 19.09
N GLU A 123 2.98 -28.57 18.31
CA GLU A 123 2.93 -27.30 17.60
C GLU A 123 1.79 -27.29 16.57
N LEU A 124 1.56 -28.42 15.90
CA LEU A 124 0.45 -28.57 14.97
C LEU A 124 -0.91 -28.56 15.68
N ASP A 125 -1.06 -29.29 16.79
CA ASP A 125 -2.28 -29.26 17.62
C ASP A 125 -2.58 -27.84 18.14
N GLN A 126 -1.54 -27.11 18.56
CA GLN A 126 -1.68 -25.73 19.00
C GLN A 126 -2.12 -24.79 17.87
N LEU A 127 -1.57 -24.97 16.67
CA LEU A 127 -1.93 -24.20 15.49
C LEU A 127 -3.39 -24.47 15.07
N GLU A 128 -3.82 -25.72 15.10
CA GLU A 128 -5.19 -26.12 14.82
C GLU A 128 -6.17 -25.46 15.81
N HIS A 129 -5.92 -25.58 17.11
CA HIS A 129 -6.74 -24.94 18.13
C HIS A 129 -6.81 -23.41 17.97
N GLN A 130 -5.68 -22.77 17.62
CA GLN A 130 -5.65 -21.33 17.38
C GLN A 130 -6.51 -20.95 16.17
N LEU A 131 -6.44 -21.71 15.08
CA LEU A 131 -7.25 -21.48 13.87
C LEU A 131 -8.73 -21.74 14.14
N GLU A 132 -9.08 -22.79 14.86
CA GLU A 132 -10.47 -23.11 15.21
C GLU A 132 -11.10 -22.00 16.08
N ALA A 133 -10.40 -21.58 17.13
CA ALA A 133 -10.87 -20.53 18.03
C ALA A 133 -11.07 -19.19 17.30
N SER A 134 -10.08 -18.79 16.48
CA SER A 134 -10.15 -17.54 15.72
C SER A 134 -11.23 -17.59 14.63
N LEU A 135 -11.39 -18.72 13.93
CA LEU A 135 -12.45 -18.90 12.95
C LEU A 135 -13.84 -18.84 13.58
N LYS A 136 -14.02 -19.46 14.75
CA LYS A 136 -15.27 -19.38 15.53
C LYS A 136 -15.59 -17.94 15.90
N GLN A 137 -14.61 -17.18 16.38
CA GLN A 137 -14.77 -15.76 16.72
C GLN A 137 -15.15 -14.94 15.49
N ILE A 138 -14.43 -15.08 14.37
CA ILE A 138 -14.72 -14.37 13.12
C ILE A 138 -16.14 -14.64 12.65
N ARG A 139 -16.56 -15.91 12.65
CA ARG A 139 -17.93 -16.30 12.27
C ARG A 139 -18.96 -15.66 13.20
N SER A 140 -18.74 -15.72 14.51
CA SER A 140 -19.65 -15.11 15.50
C SER A 140 -19.78 -13.61 15.28
N THR A 141 -18.67 -12.88 15.12
CA THR A 141 -18.68 -11.43 14.88
C THR A 141 -19.37 -11.09 13.56
N LYS A 142 -19.11 -11.86 12.50
CA LYS A 142 -19.75 -11.67 11.20
C LYS A 142 -21.26 -11.88 11.27
N VAL A 143 -21.72 -12.93 11.96
CA VAL A 143 -23.14 -13.21 12.15
C VAL A 143 -23.80 -12.10 12.97
N GLN A 144 -23.17 -11.67 14.06
CA GLN A 144 -23.70 -10.58 14.89
C GLN A 144 -23.86 -9.29 14.07
N ALA A 145 -22.85 -8.91 13.30
CA ALA A 145 -22.92 -7.73 12.44
C ALA A 145 -24.05 -7.81 11.40
N MET A 146 -24.30 -8.99 10.82
CA MET A 146 -25.45 -9.17 9.90
C MET A 146 -26.80 -9.06 10.61
N LEU A 147 -26.91 -9.59 11.84
CA LEU A 147 -28.13 -9.48 12.62
C LEU A 147 -28.43 -8.03 13.00
N ASP A 148 -27.40 -7.27 13.38
CA ASP A 148 -27.52 -5.85 13.70
C ASP A 148 -28.00 -5.06 12.46
N GLN A 149 -27.41 -5.33 11.29
CA GLN A 149 -27.86 -4.73 10.02
C GLN A 149 -29.32 -5.07 9.68
N LEU A 150 -29.73 -6.32 9.89
CA LEU A 150 -31.11 -6.74 9.66
C LEU A 150 -32.07 -5.99 10.60
N HIS A 151 -31.69 -5.84 11.87
CA HIS A 151 -32.48 -5.10 12.85
C HIS A 151 -32.65 -3.63 12.45
N ASP A 152 -31.57 -2.97 12.04
CA ASP A 152 -31.59 -1.57 11.58
C ASP A 152 -32.49 -1.37 10.36
N LEU A 153 -32.38 -2.26 9.37
CA LEU A 153 -33.22 -2.22 8.18
C LEU A 153 -34.69 -2.43 8.51
N HIS A 154 -35.01 -3.38 9.38
CA HIS A 154 -36.39 -3.64 9.81
C HIS A 154 -37.00 -2.43 10.55
N ASN A 155 -36.22 -1.79 11.42
CA ASN A 155 -36.66 -0.55 12.09
C ASN A 155 -36.91 0.57 11.08
N ARG A 156 -36.03 0.71 10.08
CA ARG A 156 -36.20 1.72 9.03
C ARG A 156 -37.41 1.46 8.15
N GLU A 157 -37.65 0.21 7.77
CA GLU A 157 -38.85 -0.23 7.06
C GLU A 157 -40.11 0.18 7.83
N LYS A 158 -40.18 -0.16 9.12
CA LYS A 158 -41.31 0.20 9.97
C LYS A 158 -41.57 1.71 10.01
N LEU A 159 -40.51 2.51 10.21
CA LEU A 159 -40.63 3.98 10.22
C LEU A 159 -41.14 4.52 8.88
N LEU A 160 -40.67 3.98 7.76
CA LEU A 160 -41.11 4.39 6.43
C LEU A 160 -42.57 3.99 6.16
N VAL A 161 -43.00 2.81 6.62
CA VAL A 161 -44.39 2.35 6.53
C VAL A 161 -45.31 3.29 7.33
N ASP A 162 -44.94 3.61 8.57
CA ASP A 162 -45.72 4.52 9.43
C ASP A 162 -45.80 5.94 8.84
N ALA A 163 -44.68 6.46 8.31
CA ALA A 163 -44.64 7.75 7.63
C ALA A 163 -45.52 7.76 6.38
N ASN A 164 -45.42 6.73 5.53
CA ASN A 164 -46.28 6.59 4.35
C ASN A 164 -47.77 6.51 4.72
N LYS A 165 -48.12 5.79 5.78
CA LYS A 165 -49.49 5.72 6.29
C LYS A 165 -50.00 7.08 6.77
N SER A 166 -49.15 7.88 7.42
CA SER A 166 -49.49 9.26 7.79
C SER A 166 -49.71 10.15 6.58
N LEU A 167 -48.83 10.06 5.57
CA LEU A 167 -48.96 10.83 4.33
C LEU A 167 -50.22 10.49 3.54
N ARG A 168 -50.58 9.20 3.45
CA ARG A 168 -51.83 8.76 2.81
C ARG A 168 -53.06 9.36 3.49
N ARG A 169 -53.13 9.33 4.83
CA ARG A 169 -54.21 9.97 5.59
C ARG A 169 -54.30 11.47 5.33
N LYS A 170 -53.16 12.19 5.34
CA LYS A 170 -53.13 13.63 5.04
C LYS A 170 -53.63 13.93 3.62
N LEU A 171 -53.28 13.10 2.65
CA LEU A 171 -53.72 13.26 1.26
C LEU A 171 -55.24 13.04 1.14
N GLU A 172 -55.80 12.06 1.83
CA GLU A 172 -57.24 11.83 1.93
C GLU A 172 -57.96 13.03 2.60
N GLU A 173 -57.41 13.57 3.70
CA GLU A 173 -57.92 14.77 4.37
C GLU A 173 -57.90 16.03 3.46
N LEU A 174 -56.82 16.23 2.70
CA LEU A 174 -56.71 17.32 1.72
C LEU A 174 -57.67 17.13 0.54
N SER A 175 -57.88 15.89 0.08
CA SER A 175 -58.81 15.60 -1.02
C SER A 175 -60.28 15.79 -0.65
N THR A 176 -60.62 15.63 0.64
CA THR A 176 -61.97 15.87 1.17
C THR A 176 -62.21 17.35 1.51
N GLN A 177 -61.16 18.15 1.65
CA GLN A 177 -61.22 19.59 1.91
C GLN A 177 -61.19 20.46 0.64
N VAL A 178 -61.02 19.88 -0.55
CA VAL A 178 -61.31 20.59 -1.82
C VAL A 178 -62.83 20.58 -2.01
N PRO A 179 -63.52 21.74 -1.92
CA PRO A 179 -64.91 21.80 -2.37
C PRO A 179 -64.94 21.42 -3.84
N GLN A 180 -65.90 20.59 -4.23
CA GLN A 180 -66.37 20.47 -5.61
C GLN A 180 -66.74 21.87 -6.12
N GLY A 181 -65.74 22.59 -6.61
CA GLY A 181 -65.87 23.88 -7.26
C GLY A 181 -66.23 23.66 -8.71
N LEU A 182 -67.53 23.64 -8.96
CA LEU A 182 -68.16 24.14 -10.18
C LEU A 182 -67.98 23.30 -11.46
N ALA A 183 -69.04 22.54 -11.71
CA ALA A 183 -69.57 22.15 -13.00
C ALA A 183 -69.02 22.91 -14.23
N TRP A 184 -68.48 22.15 -15.18
CA TRP A 184 -68.47 22.52 -16.60
C TRP A 184 -69.01 21.39 -17.49
N ASP A 185 -69.95 20.61 -16.98
CA ASP A 185 -70.81 19.78 -17.83
C ASP A 185 -72.16 20.47 -18.02
N ASN A 186 -72.30 21.31 -19.06
CA ASN A 186 -73.19 20.98 -20.19
C ASN A 186 -73.18 22.02 -21.34
N ILE A 187 -72.96 21.50 -22.56
CA ILE A 187 -73.44 21.94 -23.90
C ILE A 187 -72.75 23.19 -24.51
N GLY A 188 -72.02 23.12 -25.62
CA GLY A 188 -71.75 22.01 -26.53
C GLY A 188 -70.66 22.32 -27.58
N GLY A 189 -69.99 21.26 -28.04
CA GLY A 189 -68.95 21.28 -29.09
C GLY A 189 -68.07 20.02 -28.99
N PRO A 190 -67.69 19.36 -30.10
CA PRO A 190 -67.30 17.95 -30.06
C PRO A 190 -65.82 17.70 -29.71
N SER A 191 -65.60 16.52 -29.11
CA SER A 191 -64.40 15.66 -29.18
C SER A 191 -63.15 16.04 -28.38
N ILE A 192 -62.88 15.29 -27.27
CA ILE A 192 -61.60 14.61 -26.94
C ILE A 192 -61.91 13.45 -25.95
N PRO A 193 -61.39 12.21 -26.12
CA PRO A 193 -61.71 11.07 -25.23
C PRO A 193 -60.96 11.13 -23.89
N PRO A 194 -61.57 10.75 -22.75
CA PRO A 194 -60.89 10.74 -21.46
C PRO A 194 -60.07 9.47 -21.27
N TYR A 195 -58.81 9.64 -20.86
CA TYR A 195 -57.95 8.57 -20.36
C TYR A 195 -58.54 7.93 -19.11
N ASN A 196 -58.42 6.61 -19.06
CA ASN A 196 -58.97 5.71 -18.05
C ASN A 196 -58.74 6.18 -16.60
N ARG A 197 -59.87 6.25 -15.88
CA ARG A 197 -59.96 6.23 -14.43
C ARG A 197 -59.60 4.80 -13.96
N LEU A 198 -58.34 4.55 -13.61
CA LEU A 198 -57.94 3.28 -13.00
C LEU A 198 -58.35 3.26 -11.52
N THR A 199 -59.21 2.30 -11.24
CA THR A 199 -59.71 1.83 -9.95
C THR A 199 -58.60 1.58 -8.92
N ALA A 200 -58.87 1.99 -7.68
CA ALA A 200 -58.07 1.80 -6.47
C ALA A 200 -58.01 0.34 -5.97
N ALA A 201 -57.69 -0.62 -6.84
CA ALA A 201 -57.67 -2.05 -6.51
C ALA A 201 -56.34 -2.77 -6.80
N GLN A 202 -55.27 -2.07 -7.19
CA GLN A 202 -53.97 -2.69 -7.49
C GLN A 202 -52.80 -1.88 -6.90
N SER A 203 -52.61 -1.95 -5.57
CA SER A 203 -51.31 -1.63 -4.98
C SER A 203 -50.92 -2.55 -3.82
N GLU A 204 -51.67 -3.62 -3.55
CA GLU A 204 -51.33 -4.62 -2.53
C GLU A 204 -50.36 -5.71 -3.03
N ALA A 205 -50.00 -5.74 -4.31
CA ALA A 205 -49.18 -6.82 -4.88
C ALA A 205 -47.66 -6.58 -4.86
N PHE A 206 -47.16 -5.45 -4.32
CA PHE A 206 -45.73 -5.11 -4.46
C PHE A 206 -44.85 -5.53 -3.28
N PHE A 207 -45.41 -6.01 -2.16
CA PHE A 207 -44.64 -6.50 -1.02
C PHE A 207 -45.17 -7.85 -0.57
N HIS A 208 -44.68 -8.92 -1.21
CA HIS A 208 -44.68 -10.24 -0.59
C HIS A 208 -43.42 -10.36 0.30
N PRO A 209 -43.54 -10.91 1.52
CA PRO A 209 -42.36 -11.27 2.29
C PRO A 209 -41.65 -12.41 1.55
N PRO A 210 -40.32 -12.38 1.36
CA PRO A 210 -39.64 -13.54 0.81
C PRO A 210 -39.80 -14.69 1.81
N GLY A 211 -40.58 -15.70 1.40
CA GLY A 211 -40.69 -16.96 2.10
C GLY A 211 -39.31 -17.57 2.28
N ALA A 212 -39.04 -18.04 3.49
CA ALA A 212 -37.85 -18.79 3.83
C ALA A 212 -37.73 -20.03 2.93
N ASN A 213 -36.89 -19.96 1.90
CA ASN A 213 -36.33 -21.11 1.23
C ASN A 213 -34.85 -21.20 1.58
N CYS A 214 -34.57 -21.76 2.76
CA CYS A 214 -33.27 -22.33 3.07
C CYS A 214 -33.23 -23.72 2.41
N SER A 215 -33.05 -23.77 1.08
CA SER A 215 -32.72 -25.01 0.40
C SER A 215 -31.21 -25.19 0.45
N SER A 216 -30.76 -25.97 1.44
CA SER A 216 -29.44 -26.58 1.42
C SER A 216 -29.25 -27.36 0.13
N GLN A 217 -28.34 -26.92 -0.74
CA GLN A 217 -27.69 -27.81 -1.70
C GLN A 217 -26.18 -27.71 -1.52
N ILE A 218 -25.72 -28.60 -0.64
CA ILE A 218 -24.39 -29.18 -0.71
C ILE A 218 -24.31 -29.91 -2.05
N GLY A 219 -23.52 -29.39 -2.98
CA GLY A 219 -23.20 -30.01 -4.26
C GLY A 219 -21.70 -30.18 -4.38
N TYR A 220 -21.23 -31.40 -4.09
CA TYR A 220 -19.94 -31.87 -4.55
C TYR A 220 -19.94 -31.92 -6.08
N SER A 221 -18.88 -31.41 -6.71
CA SER A 221 -18.53 -31.78 -8.07
C SER A 221 -17.05 -32.12 -8.08
N ASN A 222 -16.78 -33.42 -7.89
CA ASN A 222 -15.61 -34.05 -8.46
C ASN A 222 -15.83 -34.07 -9.98
N ASP A 223 -14.86 -33.58 -10.75
CA ASP A 223 -14.57 -34.19 -12.04
C ASP A 223 -13.05 -34.24 -12.23
N VAL A 224 -12.60 -35.44 -12.58
CA VAL A 224 -11.23 -35.89 -12.70
C VAL A 224 -10.96 -36.16 -14.19
N VAL A 225 -9.94 -35.46 -14.71
CA VAL A 225 -8.95 -35.87 -15.74
C VAL A 225 -9.34 -35.91 -17.22
N SER A 226 -8.66 -35.07 -18.03
CA SER A 226 -7.69 -35.41 -19.11
C SER A 226 -7.43 -34.12 -19.93
N ASP A 227 -6.29 -33.44 -19.81
CA ASP A 227 -4.98 -33.64 -20.46
C ASP A 227 -4.78 -32.81 -21.75
N GLU A 228 -3.55 -32.30 -21.90
CA GLU A 228 -2.89 -31.66 -23.05
C GLU A 228 -3.15 -30.18 -23.47
N MET A 229 -2.15 -29.37 -23.10
CA MET A 229 -1.21 -28.62 -23.98
C MET A 229 -1.67 -27.35 -24.77
N ASN A 230 -0.91 -26.29 -24.48
CA ASN A 230 -0.36 -25.25 -25.40
C ASN A 230 -1.13 -23.92 -25.63
N GLY A 231 -0.36 -22.82 -25.57
CA GLY A 231 -0.64 -21.59 -26.34
C GLY A 231 -0.82 -20.29 -25.54
N ALA A 232 0.19 -19.44 -25.56
CA ALA A 232 0.20 -18.07 -25.04
C ALA A 232 -0.79 -17.12 -25.75
N VAL A 233 -1.18 -16.02 -25.08
CA VAL A 233 -1.00 -14.59 -25.50
C VAL A 233 -1.87 -13.64 -24.64
N HIS A 234 -1.26 -12.50 -24.28
CA HIS A 234 -1.76 -11.24 -23.72
C HIS A 234 -3.24 -10.84 -23.95
N SER A 235 -3.88 -10.21 -22.95
CA SER A 235 -4.05 -8.74 -22.93
C SER A 235 -4.57 -8.20 -21.59
N GLN A 236 -4.09 -7.00 -21.27
CA GLN A 236 -4.41 -6.13 -20.14
C GLN A 236 -5.92 -5.95 -19.87
N ASN A 237 -6.30 -5.85 -18.60
CA ASN A 237 -7.24 -4.81 -18.20
C ASN A 237 -7.01 -4.34 -16.76
N VAL A 238 -7.00 -3.02 -16.61
CA VAL A 238 -6.69 -2.25 -15.41
C VAL A 238 -8.01 -1.87 -14.75
N ASN A 239 -8.22 -2.23 -13.48
CA ASN A 239 -8.94 -1.39 -12.53
C ASN A 239 -8.80 -1.95 -11.11
N GLY A 240 -7.92 -1.30 -10.34
CA GLY A 240 -7.78 -1.55 -8.91
C GLY A 240 -8.88 -0.83 -8.14
N TYR A 241 -9.81 -1.61 -7.57
CA TYR A 241 -10.63 -1.19 -6.45
C TYR A 241 -10.13 -1.94 -5.21
N PHE A 242 -9.51 -1.21 -4.28
CA PHE A 242 -9.15 -1.75 -2.97
C PHE A 242 -10.42 -1.85 -2.10
N PRO A 243 -10.73 -3.00 -1.47
CA PRO A 243 -11.87 -3.13 -0.57
C PRO A 243 -11.60 -2.47 0.79
N GLY A 244 -12.60 -1.77 1.33
CA GLY A 244 -12.53 -0.90 2.51
C GLY A 244 -12.37 -1.56 3.89
N TRP A 245 -11.70 -2.71 3.99
CA TRP A 245 -11.28 -3.29 5.28
C TRP A 245 -9.86 -2.85 5.69
N MET A 246 -9.24 -1.95 4.92
CA MET A 246 -7.89 -1.44 5.13
C MET A 246 -7.88 0.07 5.38
N LEU A 247 -8.72 0.52 6.32
CA LEU A 247 -8.67 1.85 6.97
C LEU A 247 -8.88 1.66 8.48
#